data_AF-A0A945N8B3-F1
#
_entry.id   AF-A0A945N8B3-F1
#
_cell.length_a   1.000
_cell.length_b   1.000
_cell.length_c   1.000
_cell.angle_alpha   90.00
_cell.angle_beta   90.00
_cell.angle_gamma   90.00
#
_symmetry.space_group_name_H-M   'P 1'
#
loop_
_entity.id
_entity.type
_entity.pdbx_description
1 polymer ?
#
loop_
_entity_poly.entity_id
_entity_poly.type
_entity_poly.pdbx_seq_one_letter_code
_entity_poly.pdbx_strand_id
1 'polypeptide(L)'
;MTDLSTTAAFHRLESILHQTLPSCTLERSPIPLCPNIELALLQAVLPQTPLPDDEMRQVLASPAYWCFCWASGQVLAQYLLAHPERVEGKSIIDFGAGSGVVGIAAMLAGAREVLAVDLDPAALAACAVNAAINGVQLTLAPDLDAIQTPI
;
A
#
# COMPACT_ATOMS: atom_id res chain seq x y z
N MET A 1 -21.48 -3.65 -1.17
CA MET A 1 -21.53 -4.73 -2.17
C MET A 1 -20.13 -4.81 -2.75
N THR A 2 -19.26 -5.65 -2.19
CA THR A 2 -17.84 -5.70 -2.57
C THR A 2 -17.73 -6.30 -3.98
N ASP A 3 -17.08 -5.60 -4.89
CA ASP A 3 -16.83 -6.06 -6.26
C ASP A 3 -16.04 -7.39 -6.24
N LEU A 4 -16.44 -8.34 -7.09
CA LEU A 4 -15.74 -9.62 -7.26
C LEU A 4 -14.27 -9.40 -7.66
N SER A 5 -13.98 -8.35 -8.44
CA SER A 5 -12.63 -8.01 -8.86
C SER A 5 -11.74 -7.64 -7.66
N THR A 6 -12.24 -6.78 -6.77
CA THR A 6 -11.53 -6.39 -5.54
C THR A 6 -11.31 -7.58 -4.61
N THR A 7 -12.24 -8.54 -4.58
CA THR A 7 -12.12 -9.76 -3.77
C THR A 7 -11.02 -10.67 -4.30
N ALA A 8 -10.97 -10.92 -5.61
CA ALA A 8 -9.92 -11.71 -6.23
C ALA A 8 -8.53 -11.08 -6.08
N ALA A 9 -8.43 -9.75 -6.22
CA ALA A 9 -7.17 -9.02 -6.03
C ALA A 9 -6.66 -9.11 -4.58
N PHE A 10 -7.56 -9.02 -3.60
CA PHE A 10 -7.22 -9.18 -2.19
C PHE A 10 -6.67 -10.59 -1.88
N HIS A 11 -7.33 -11.66 -2.35
CA HIS A 11 -6.83 -13.02 -2.17
C HIS A 11 -5.47 -13.27 -2.83
N ARG A 12 -5.22 -12.62 -3.98
CA ARG A 12 -3.90 -12.66 -4.61
C ARG A 12 -2.84 -11.99 -3.74
N LEU A 13 -3.13 -10.84 -3.17
CA LEU A 13 -2.20 -10.13 -2.27
C LEU A 13 -1.92 -10.96 -1.01
N GLU A 14 -2.93 -11.61 -0.46
CA GLU A 14 -2.79 -12.55 0.66
C GLU A 14 -1.90 -13.76 0.29
N SER A 15 -2.04 -14.26 -0.94
CA SER A 15 -1.15 -15.33 -1.44
C SER A 15 0.30 -14.88 -1.60
N ILE A 16 0.53 -13.58 -1.86
CA ILE A 16 1.88 -12.98 -1.87
C ILE A 16 2.41 -12.87 -0.43
N LEU A 17 1.58 -12.44 0.54
CA LEU A 17 1.96 -12.41 1.97
C LEU A 17 2.45 -13.77 2.45
N HIS A 18 1.72 -14.84 2.13
CA HIS A 18 2.04 -16.20 2.57
C HIS A 18 3.36 -16.75 2.02
N GLN A 19 4.01 -16.09 1.04
CA GLN A 19 5.36 -16.45 0.60
C GLN A 19 6.43 -16.02 1.62
N THR A 20 6.13 -15.05 2.46
CA THR A 20 7.00 -14.57 3.55
C THR A 20 6.47 -14.95 4.92
N LEU A 21 5.16 -14.82 5.13
CA LEU A 21 4.46 -15.05 6.40
C LEU A 21 3.26 -16.01 6.21
N PRO A 22 3.49 -17.31 5.95
CA PRO A 22 2.44 -18.33 5.78
C PRO A 22 1.36 -18.36 6.86
N SER A 23 1.71 -18.00 8.09
CA SER A 23 0.81 -18.08 9.25
C SER A 23 0.01 -16.79 9.50
N CYS A 24 0.21 -15.75 8.70
CA CYS A 24 -0.43 -14.45 8.89
C CYS A 24 -1.40 -14.11 7.76
N THR A 25 -2.46 -13.38 8.10
CA THR A 25 -3.48 -12.94 7.13
C THR A 25 -3.49 -11.42 6.99
N LEU A 26 -4.08 -10.94 5.89
CA LEU A 26 -4.36 -9.52 5.70
C LEU A 26 -5.77 -9.19 6.21
N GLU A 27 -5.92 -7.98 6.75
CA GLU A 27 -7.20 -7.41 7.16
C GLU A 27 -7.34 -6.02 6.56
N ARG A 28 -8.57 -5.68 6.14
CA ARG A 28 -8.89 -4.30 5.78
C ARG A 28 -9.02 -3.49 7.06
N SER A 29 -8.13 -2.54 7.24
CA SER A 29 -8.07 -1.73 8.45
C SER A 29 -8.05 -0.24 8.09
N PRO A 30 -8.83 0.62 8.78
CA PRO A 30 -8.67 2.05 8.65
C PRO A 30 -7.34 2.49 9.23
N ILE A 31 -6.72 3.54 8.66
CA ILE A 31 -5.49 4.09 9.23
C ILE A 31 -5.80 5.07 10.37
N PRO A 32 -5.14 4.97 11.55
CA PRO A 32 -5.46 5.78 12.72
C PRO A 32 -5.55 7.30 12.50
N LEU A 33 -4.65 7.87 11.69
CA LEU A 33 -4.63 9.32 11.43
C LEU A 33 -5.60 9.76 10.33
N CYS A 34 -6.09 8.85 9.50
CA CYS A 34 -7.05 9.12 8.42
C CYS A 34 -8.08 7.98 8.32
N PRO A 35 -9.08 7.90 9.21
CA PRO A 35 -9.97 6.74 9.32
C PRO A 35 -10.84 6.49 8.08
N ASN A 36 -10.90 7.44 7.13
CA ASN A 36 -11.59 7.27 5.85
C ASN A 36 -10.74 6.55 4.78
N ILE A 37 -9.44 6.32 5.06
CA ILE A 37 -8.57 5.50 4.21
C ILE A 37 -8.45 4.12 4.83
N GLU A 38 -8.84 3.09 4.08
CA GLU A 38 -8.68 1.69 4.47
C GLU A 38 -7.60 1.01 3.64
N LEU A 39 -6.76 0.20 4.28
CA LEU A 39 -5.69 -0.55 3.62
C LEU A 39 -5.79 -2.03 3.99
N ALA A 40 -5.38 -2.91 3.08
CA ALA A 40 -5.11 -4.32 3.35
C ALA A 40 -3.76 -4.42 4.07
N LEU A 41 -3.79 -4.54 5.39
CA LEU A 41 -2.61 -4.58 6.25
C LEU A 41 -2.52 -5.92 6.98
N LEU A 42 -1.33 -6.25 7.47
CA LEU A 42 -1.14 -7.38 8.37
C LEU A 42 -2.05 -7.24 9.60
N GLN A 43 -2.72 -8.33 9.98
CA GLN A 43 -3.59 -8.33 11.15
C GLN A 43 -2.86 -7.80 12.40
N ALA A 44 -3.52 -6.91 13.15
CA ALA A 44 -2.94 -6.25 14.32
C ALA A 44 -2.63 -7.20 15.49
N VAL A 45 -3.26 -8.38 15.51
CA VAL A 45 -2.98 -9.45 16.48
C VAL A 45 -1.91 -10.37 15.90
N LEU A 46 -0.66 -9.94 16.04
CA LEU A 46 0.47 -10.82 15.74
C LEU A 46 0.48 -12.02 16.71
N PRO A 47 0.89 -13.20 16.25
CA PRO A 47 1.17 -14.33 17.14
C PRO A 47 2.13 -13.88 18.26
N GLN A 48 1.74 -14.09 19.52
CA GLN A 48 2.59 -13.80 20.69
C GLN A 48 3.66 -14.90 20.90
N THR A 49 3.59 -15.96 20.11
CA THR A 49 4.61 -17.00 20.04
C THR A 49 5.65 -16.62 18.99
N PRO A 50 6.95 -16.92 19.24
CA PRO A 50 7.99 -16.75 18.22
C PRO A 50 7.59 -17.43 16.91
N LEU A 51 7.92 -16.79 15.78
CA LEU A 51 7.77 -17.41 14.47
C LEU A 51 8.66 -18.68 14.40
N PRO A 52 8.22 -19.75 13.72
CA PRO A 52 9.08 -20.87 13.38
C PRO A 52 10.37 -20.42 12.71
N ASP A 53 11.48 -21.10 12.96
CA ASP A 53 12.82 -20.70 12.46
C ASP A 53 12.86 -20.47 10.95
N ASP A 54 12.14 -21.29 10.18
CA ASP A 54 12.09 -21.17 8.72
C ASP A 54 11.34 -19.91 8.26
N GLU A 55 10.27 -19.54 8.96
CA GLU A 55 9.52 -18.30 8.72
C GLU A 55 10.37 -17.08 9.09
N MET A 56 11.07 -17.14 10.23
CA MET A 56 12.00 -16.08 10.64
C MET A 56 13.12 -15.85 9.61
N ARG A 57 13.71 -16.93 9.08
CA ARG A 57 14.72 -16.84 8.01
C ARG A 57 14.16 -16.17 6.76
N GLN A 58 12.93 -16.50 6.38
CA GLN A 58 12.28 -15.92 5.21
C GLN A 58 11.98 -14.43 5.41
N VAL A 59 11.52 -14.03 6.60
CA VAL A 59 11.33 -12.62 6.97
C VAL A 59 12.63 -11.85 6.90
N LEU A 60 13.74 -12.42 7.39
CA LEU A 60 15.06 -11.80 7.31
C LEU A 60 15.57 -11.68 5.87
N ALA A 61 15.24 -12.64 5.01
CA ALA A 61 15.69 -12.67 3.61
C ALA A 61 14.87 -11.73 2.72
N SER A 62 13.56 -11.65 2.91
CA SER A 62 12.63 -10.87 2.08
C SER A 62 11.47 -10.32 2.92
N PRO A 63 11.71 -9.25 3.71
CA PRO A 63 10.70 -8.71 4.62
C PRO A 63 9.49 -8.15 3.86
N ALA A 64 8.28 -8.52 4.27
CA ALA A 64 7.03 -8.02 3.68
C ALA A 64 6.68 -6.60 4.20
N TYR A 65 7.55 -5.61 4.02
CA TYR A 65 7.32 -4.26 4.58
C TYR A 65 6.06 -3.55 4.05
N TRP A 66 5.59 -3.95 2.88
CA TRP A 66 4.40 -3.43 2.22
C TRP A 66 3.09 -3.75 2.95
N CYS A 67 3.05 -4.77 3.82
CA CYS A 67 1.85 -5.11 4.57
C CYS A 67 1.62 -4.23 5.82
N PHE A 68 2.45 -3.21 6.01
CA PHE A 68 2.33 -2.23 7.09
C PHE A 68 2.04 -0.83 6.57
N CYS A 69 1.34 -0.03 7.39
CA CYS A 69 1.22 1.41 7.19
C CYS A 69 2.15 2.14 8.16
N TRP A 70 3.34 2.48 7.67
CA TRP A 70 4.37 3.16 8.46
C TRP A 70 3.90 4.54 8.97
N ALA A 71 4.36 4.92 10.16
CA ALA A 71 3.92 6.14 10.84
C ALA A 71 4.11 7.40 9.98
N SER A 72 5.24 7.52 9.26
CA SER A 72 5.51 8.63 8.35
C SER A 72 4.49 8.71 7.21
N GLY A 73 4.09 7.57 6.64
CA GLY A 73 3.07 7.50 5.60
C GLY A 73 1.71 7.98 6.10
N GLN A 74 1.32 7.60 7.32
CA GLN A 74 0.07 8.09 7.93
C GLN A 74 0.08 9.60 8.16
N VAL A 75 1.20 10.14 8.66
CA VAL A 75 1.34 11.59 8.91
C VAL A 75 1.31 12.38 7.61
N LEU A 76 2.01 11.90 6.57
CA LEU A 76 2.01 12.58 5.27
C LEU A 76 0.64 12.49 4.59
N ALA A 77 -0.04 11.33 4.65
CA ALA A 77 -1.40 11.19 4.16
C ALA A 77 -2.36 12.18 4.83
N GLN A 78 -2.31 12.29 6.16
CA GLN A 78 -3.11 13.26 6.91
C GLN A 78 -2.81 14.70 6.47
N TYR A 79 -1.52 15.03 6.30
CA TYR A 79 -1.10 16.35 5.86
C TYR A 79 -1.63 16.68 4.46
N LEU A 80 -1.53 15.75 3.50
CA LEU A 80 -2.04 15.98 2.13
C LEU A 80 -3.56 16.18 2.10
N LEU A 81 -4.30 15.40 2.87
CA LEU A 81 -5.76 15.55 2.97
C LEU A 81 -6.17 16.89 3.62
N ALA A 82 -5.37 17.39 4.56
CA ALA A 82 -5.60 18.69 5.20
C ALA A 82 -5.14 19.88 4.33
N HIS A 83 -4.27 19.64 3.35
CA HIS A 83 -3.64 20.65 2.50
C HIS A 83 -3.72 20.27 1.01
N PRO A 84 -4.94 20.13 0.44
CA PRO A 84 -5.11 19.68 -0.94
C PRO A 84 -4.41 20.58 -1.96
N GLU A 85 -4.22 21.87 -1.69
CA GLU A 85 -3.52 22.82 -2.56
C GLU A 85 -2.06 22.41 -2.87
N ARG A 86 -1.49 21.50 -2.07
CA ARG A 86 -0.16 20.92 -2.30
C ARG A 86 -0.13 20.00 -3.51
N VAL A 87 -1.22 19.31 -3.82
CA VAL A 87 -1.28 18.25 -4.83
C VAL A 87 -2.40 18.40 -5.85
N GLU A 88 -3.43 19.21 -5.57
CA GLU A 88 -4.60 19.36 -6.43
C GLU A 88 -4.22 19.71 -7.88
N GLY A 89 -4.73 18.92 -8.82
CA GLY A 89 -4.50 19.08 -10.26
C GLY A 89 -3.07 18.74 -10.73
N LYS A 90 -2.16 18.29 -9.85
CA LYS A 90 -0.76 17.97 -10.18
C LYS A 90 -0.57 16.49 -10.49
N SER A 91 0.47 16.17 -11.25
CA SER A 91 1.00 14.81 -11.36
C SER A 91 2.01 14.58 -10.24
N ILE A 92 1.89 13.47 -9.53
CA ILE A 92 2.68 13.16 -8.33
C ILE A 92 3.43 11.85 -8.53
N ILE A 93 4.66 11.77 -8.01
CA ILE A 93 5.39 10.50 -7.86
C ILE A 93 5.43 10.17 -6.36
N ASP A 94 4.95 8.98 -6.00
CA ASP A 94 5.10 8.39 -4.68
C ASP A 94 6.23 7.36 -4.73
N PHE A 95 7.40 7.72 -4.23
CA PHE A 95 8.63 6.92 -4.36
C PHE A 95 8.89 6.10 -3.10
N GLY A 96 9.03 4.78 -3.26
CA GLY A 96 8.99 3.85 -2.14
C GLY A 96 7.56 3.70 -1.60
N ALA A 97 6.61 3.53 -2.50
CA ALA A 97 5.18 3.64 -2.23
C ALA A 97 4.68 2.64 -1.17
N GLY A 98 5.28 1.46 -1.05
CA GLY A 98 4.94 0.46 -0.04
C GLY A 98 3.46 0.06 -0.09
N SER A 99 2.69 0.43 0.95
CA SER A 99 1.24 0.19 1.01
C SER A 99 0.41 1.14 0.12
N GLY A 100 1.03 2.18 -0.45
CA GLY A 100 0.39 3.16 -1.33
C GLY A 100 -0.39 4.25 -0.60
N VAL A 101 -0.29 4.34 0.73
CA VAL A 101 -1.11 5.24 1.55
C VAL A 101 -0.98 6.72 1.16
N VAL A 102 0.23 7.16 0.79
CA VAL A 102 0.50 8.56 0.42
C VAL A 102 -0.08 8.86 -0.96
N GLY A 103 0.16 7.99 -1.94
CA GLY A 103 -0.45 8.10 -3.26
C GLY A 103 -1.98 8.10 -3.23
N ILE A 104 -2.59 7.23 -2.42
CA ILE A 104 -4.04 7.21 -2.22
C ILE A 104 -4.53 8.54 -1.64
N ALA A 105 -3.88 9.04 -0.59
CA ALA A 105 -4.22 10.33 0.00
C ALA A 105 -4.07 11.48 -0.99
N ALA A 106 -3.04 11.47 -1.84
CA ALA A 106 -2.85 12.48 -2.89
C ALA A 106 -3.98 12.44 -3.92
N MET A 107 -4.39 11.26 -4.39
CA MET A 107 -5.53 11.11 -5.31
C MET A 107 -6.83 11.61 -4.66
N LEU A 108 -7.09 11.24 -3.40
CA LEU A 108 -8.27 11.71 -2.66
C LEU A 108 -8.25 13.22 -2.39
N ALA A 109 -7.06 13.82 -2.27
CA ALA A 109 -6.86 15.27 -2.15
C ALA A 109 -6.93 16.03 -3.49
N GLY A 110 -7.23 15.34 -4.60
CA GLY A 110 -7.46 15.96 -5.91
C GLY A 110 -6.25 15.99 -6.84
N ALA A 111 -5.20 15.21 -6.58
CA ALA A 111 -4.13 15.03 -7.56
C ALA A 111 -4.70 14.56 -8.90
N ARG A 112 -4.13 15.03 -10.02
CA ARG A 112 -4.56 14.63 -11.36
C ARG A 112 -4.23 13.17 -11.61
N GLU A 113 -3.02 12.76 -11.23
CA GLU A 113 -2.54 11.39 -11.32
C GLU A 113 -1.42 11.18 -10.31
N VAL A 114 -1.25 9.93 -9.90
CA VAL A 114 -0.15 9.50 -9.05
C VAL A 114 0.53 8.30 -9.70
N LEU A 115 1.84 8.37 -9.84
CA LEU A 115 2.70 7.26 -10.13
C LEU A 115 3.29 6.72 -8.83
N ALA A 116 2.88 5.52 -8.41
CA ALA A 116 3.48 4.80 -7.29
C ALA A 116 4.66 3.97 -7.81
N VAL A 117 5.84 4.24 -7.25
CA VAL A 117 7.10 3.61 -7.63
C VAL A 117 7.63 2.80 -6.46
N ASP A 118 7.86 1.52 -6.66
CA ASP A 118 8.47 0.64 -5.67
C ASP A 118 9.23 -0.49 -6.37
N LEU A 119 10.41 -0.84 -5.83
CA LEU A 119 11.24 -1.92 -6.35
C LEU A 119 10.65 -3.30 -6.02
N ASP A 120 9.83 -3.39 -4.97
CA ASP A 120 9.18 -4.63 -4.58
C ASP A 120 7.86 -4.82 -5.37
N PRO A 121 7.76 -5.86 -6.23
CA PRO A 121 6.53 -6.16 -6.94
C PRO A 121 5.33 -6.43 -6.00
N ALA A 122 5.58 -6.91 -4.78
CA ALA A 122 4.54 -7.10 -3.77
C ALA A 122 4.01 -5.77 -3.24
N ALA A 123 4.87 -4.75 -3.08
CA ALA A 123 4.45 -3.39 -2.76
C ALA A 123 3.58 -2.78 -3.86
N LEU A 124 3.95 -2.97 -5.13
CA LEU A 124 3.13 -2.53 -6.26
C LEU A 124 1.76 -3.22 -6.28
N ALA A 125 1.71 -4.52 -5.97
CA ALA A 125 0.45 -5.26 -5.83
C ALA A 125 -0.40 -4.71 -4.66
N ALA A 126 0.24 -4.38 -3.52
CA ALA A 126 -0.42 -3.76 -2.38
C ALA A 126 -1.00 -2.38 -2.74
N CYS A 127 -0.23 -1.54 -3.44
CA CYS A 127 -0.68 -0.24 -3.95
C CYS A 127 -1.93 -0.37 -4.81
N ALA A 128 -1.96 -1.32 -5.77
CA ALA A 128 -3.14 -1.55 -6.61
C ALA A 128 -4.38 -1.94 -5.80
N VAL A 129 -4.25 -2.90 -4.88
CA VAL A 129 -5.36 -3.37 -4.05
C VAL A 129 -5.87 -2.26 -3.14
N ASN A 130 -4.97 -1.53 -2.49
CA ASN A 130 -5.32 -0.46 -1.57
C ASN A 130 -5.94 0.74 -2.30
N ALA A 131 -5.45 1.09 -3.50
CA ALA A 131 -6.08 2.10 -4.34
C ALA A 131 -7.53 1.72 -4.68
N ALA A 132 -7.75 0.47 -5.10
CA ALA A 132 -9.09 -0.03 -5.41
C ALA A 132 -10.03 -0.05 -4.19
N ILE A 133 -9.52 -0.40 -3.00
CA ILE A 133 -10.29 -0.34 -1.74
C ILE A 133 -10.82 1.08 -1.49
N ASN A 134 -10.02 2.11 -1.80
CA ASN A 134 -10.37 3.51 -1.60
C ASN A 134 -11.04 4.17 -2.82
N GLY A 135 -11.37 3.39 -3.85
CA GLY A 135 -12.04 3.90 -5.05
C GLY A 135 -11.18 4.82 -5.93
N VAL A 136 -9.84 4.74 -5.81
CA VAL A 136 -8.89 5.52 -6.62
C VAL A 136 -8.03 4.59 -7.49
N GLN A 137 -7.30 5.16 -8.44
CA GLN A 137 -6.36 4.44 -9.29
C GLN A 137 -4.98 5.08 -9.18
N LEU A 138 -3.94 4.24 -9.18
CA LEU A 138 -2.54 4.64 -9.23
C LEU A 138 -1.90 4.01 -10.44
N THR A 139 -1.05 4.75 -11.15
CA THR A 139 -0.13 4.16 -12.11
C THR A 139 1.01 3.52 -11.33
N LEU A 140 1.47 2.33 -11.73
CA LEU A 140 2.50 1.59 -11.03
C LEU A 140 3.76 1.48 -11.88
N ALA A 141 4.93 1.68 -11.28
CA ALA A 141 6.20 1.48 -11.94
C ALA A 141 7.22 0.79 -11.00
N PRO A 142 8.06 -0.12 -11.53
CA PRO A 142 9.10 -0.78 -10.73
C PRO A 142 10.27 0.16 -10.40
N ASP A 143 10.49 1.18 -11.22
CA ASP A 143 11.59 2.13 -11.09
C ASP A 143 11.25 3.44 -11.84
N LEU A 144 12.16 4.41 -11.77
CA LEU A 144 12.02 5.69 -12.46
C LEU A 144 12.35 5.59 -13.96
N ASP A 145 13.07 4.56 -14.41
CA ASP A 145 13.43 4.38 -15.82
C ASP A 145 12.20 3.99 -16.66
N ALA A 146 11.17 3.42 -16.01
CA ALA A 146 9.86 3.18 -16.62
C ALA A 146 9.08 4.47 -16.96
N ILE A 147 9.53 5.65 -16.51
CA ILE A 147 8.86 6.94 -16.74
C ILE A 147 9.29 7.52 -18.08
N GLN A 148 8.39 7.48 -19.07
CA GLN A 148 8.68 7.93 -20.44
C GLN A 148 8.30 9.40 -20.71
N THR A 149 7.53 10.02 -19.83
CA THR A 149 7.03 11.39 -19.98
C THR A 149 7.41 12.26 -18.78
N PRO A 150 7.73 13.56 -18.97
CA PRO A 150 7.97 14.46 -17.85
C PRO A 150 6.75 14.54 -16.93
N ILE A 151 7.00 14.50 -15.62
CA ILE A 151 5.99 14.62 -14.55
C ILE A 151 6.02 16.05 -13.99
#